data_AF-A0A349HRT7-F1
#
_entry.id   AF-A0A349HRT7-F1
#
_cell.length_a   1.000
_cell.length_b   1.000
_cell.length_c   1.000
_cell.angle_alpha   90.00
_cell.angle_beta   90.00
_cell.angle_gamma   90.00
#
_symmetry.space_group_name_H-M   'P 1'
#
loop_
_entity.id
_entity.type
_entity.pdbx_description
1 polymer ?
#
loop_
_entity_poly.entity_id
_entity_poly.type
_entity_poly.pdbx_seq_one_letter_code
_entity_poly.pdbx_strand_id
1 'polypeptide(L)'
;MKRMLLAGYYGFGNLGDEAILEMTLKQIFEITDRKNITVLSGNKITTSKRYKVNTIDRYNVLSILNALKSTDVLIFGGGSLLQDVTSKRSIYYYLFLIRL
;
A
#
# COMPACT_ATOMS: atom_id res chain seq x y z
N MET A 1 7.48 0.58 18.19
CA MET A 1 7.94 0.39 16.79
C MET A 1 6.99 1.15 15.87
N LYS A 2 7.50 1.72 14.76
CA LYS A 2 6.69 2.54 13.85
C LYS A 2 5.73 1.69 13.02
N ARG A 3 4.47 2.10 12.93
CA ARG A 3 3.44 1.52 12.05
C ARG A 3 3.58 2.11 10.65
N MET A 4 3.59 1.24 9.64
CA MET A 4 3.82 1.62 8.24
C MET A 4 2.61 1.24 7.38
N LEU A 5 2.15 2.19 6.57
CA LEU A 5 1.12 1.97 5.57
C LEU A 5 1.74 2.06 4.18
N LEU A 6 1.63 0.99 3.40
CA LEU A 6 2.11 0.94 2.03
C LEU A 6 0.95 1.18 1.07
N ALA A 7 1.11 2.16 0.18
CA ALA A 7 0.16 2.50 -0.86
C ALA A 7 0.80 2.33 -2.23
N GLY A 8 0.13 1.61 -3.13
CA GLY A 8 0.61 1.36 -4.49
C GLY A 8 -0.45 0.66 -5.33
N TYR A 9 -0.09 0.27 -6.56
CA TYR A 9 -0.99 -0.48 -7.44
C TYR A 9 -0.88 -2.01 -7.18
N TYR A 10 -1.09 -2.41 -5.93
CA TYR A 10 -0.90 -3.79 -5.49
C TYR A 10 -2.20 -4.58 -5.48
N GLY A 11 -2.10 -5.90 -5.63
CA GLY A 11 -3.23 -6.83 -5.62
C GLY A 11 -4.02 -6.88 -6.93
N PHE A 12 -3.50 -6.30 -8.00
CA PHE A 12 -4.10 -6.33 -9.34
C PHE A 12 -3.48 -7.37 -10.27
N GLY A 13 -2.43 -8.07 -9.81
CA GLY A 13 -1.73 -9.07 -10.62
C GLY A 13 -0.79 -8.48 -11.67
N ASN A 14 -0.52 -7.17 -11.64
CA ASN A 14 0.53 -6.58 -12.46
C ASN A 14 1.91 -7.05 -11.95
N LEU A 15 2.64 -7.79 -12.78
CA LEU A 15 3.92 -8.40 -12.38
C LEU A 15 4.94 -7.38 -11.86
N GLY A 16 5.01 -6.20 -12.51
CA GLY A 16 5.92 -5.14 -12.11
C GLY A 16 5.58 -4.56 -10.74
N ASP A 17 4.32 -4.19 -10.52
CA ASP A 17 3.87 -3.63 -9.24
C ASP A 17 3.96 -4.65 -8.09
N GLU A 18 3.65 -5.92 -8.36
CA GLU A 18 3.82 -6.99 -7.37
C GLU A 18 5.29 -7.21 -7.02
N ALA A 19 6.20 -7.14 -8.00
CA ALA A 19 7.64 -7.23 -7.75
C ALA A 19 8.16 -6.03 -6.93
N ILE A 20 7.67 -4.82 -7.22
CA ILE A 20 7.97 -3.62 -6.44
C ILE A 20 7.52 -3.81 -4.99
N LEU A 21 6.30 -4.31 -4.76
CA LEU A 21 5.81 -4.61 -3.41
C LEU A 21 6.71 -5.63 -2.71
N GLU A 22 7.03 -6.74 -3.37
CA GLU A 22 7.81 -7.82 -2.81
C GLU A 22 9.21 -7.34 -2.36
N MET A 23 9.90 -6.58 -3.22
CA MET A 23 11.23 -6.03 -2.89
C MET A 23 11.17 -4.94 -1.82
N THR A 24 10.11 -4.15 -1.80
CA THR A 24 9.90 -3.14 -0.74
C THR A 24 9.67 -3.81 0.60
N LEU A 25 8.79 -4.81 0.67
CA LEU A 25 8.51 -5.56 1.89
C LEU A 25 9.74 -6.31 2.40
N LYS A 26 10.52 -6.93 1.50
CA LYS A 26 11.77 -7.62 1.86
C LYS A 26 12.72 -6.71 2.61
N GLN A 27 12.94 -5.49 2.12
CA GLN A 27 13.81 -4.50 2.77
C GLN A 27 13.22 -3.99 4.10
N ILE A 28 11.90 -3.73 4.14
CA ILE A 28 11.26 -3.24 5.37
C ILE A 28 11.26 -4.31 6.48
N PHE A 29 11.15 -5.60 6.14
CA PHE A 29 11.21 -6.68 7.13
C PHE A 29 12.56 -6.78 7.86
N GLU A 30 13.63 -6.20 7.32
CA GLU A 30 14.93 -6.13 8.00
C GLU A 30 14.93 -5.13 9.16
N ILE A 31 13.98 -4.20 9.20
CA ILE A 31 13.92 -3.10 10.17
C ILE A 31 12.66 -3.09 11.06
N THR A 32 11.64 -3.91 10.74
CA THR A 32 10.43 -4.02 11.56
C THR A 32 9.69 -5.35 11.38
N ASP A 33 8.90 -5.73 12.39
CA ASP A 33 8.00 -6.89 12.33
C ASP A 33 6.89 -6.71 11.28
N ARG A 34 6.48 -7.84 10.67
CA ARG A 34 5.38 -7.90 9.70
C ARG A 34 4.06 -7.33 10.20
N LYS A 35 3.78 -7.47 11.51
CA LYS A 35 2.55 -6.98 12.17
C LYS A 35 2.43 -5.45 12.17
N ASN A 36 3.55 -4.73 12.00
CA ASN A 36 3.56 -3.27 11.96
C ASN A 36 3.32 -2.72 10.55
N ILE A 37 3.19 -3.60 9.55
CA ILE A 37 3.07 -3.23 8.14
C ILE A 37 1.65 -3.53 7.67
N THR A 38 1.03 -2.53 7.05
CA THR A 38 -0.28 -2.65 6.40
C THR A 38 -0.16 -2.25 4.95
N VAL A 39 -0.72 -3.05 4.04
CA VAL A 39 -0.67 -2.78 2.59
C VAL A 39 -2.07 -2.49 2.07
N LEU A 40 -2.25 -1.36 1.37
CA LEU A 40 -3.44 -1.11 0.57
C LEU A 40 -3.39 -1.97 -0.70
N SER A 41 -4.38 -2.84 -0.88
CA SER A 41 -4.40 -3.82 -1.97
C SER A 41 -5.76 -3.93 -2.64
N GLY A 42 -5.78 -4.11 -3.96
CA GLY A 42 -6.98 -4.46 -4.73
C GLY A 42 -7.47 -5.88 -4.47
N ASN A 43 -6.59 -6.79 -4.02
CA ASN A 43 -6.94 -8.12 -3.55
C ASN A 43 -6.25 -8.41 -2.22
N LYS A 44 -6.84 -7.84 -1.17
CA LYS A 44 -6.28 -7.88 0.20
C LYS A 44 -6.04 -9.30 0.71
N ILE A 45 -6.87 -10.27 0.34
CA ILE A 45 -6.76 -11.67 0.80
C ILE A 45 -5.52 -12.32 0.20
N THR A 46 -5.35 -12.21 -1.13
CA THR A 46 -4.20 -12.76 -1.84
C THR A 46 -2.90 -12.12 -1.36
N THR A 47 -2.86 -10.79 -1.28
CA THR A 47 -1.69 -10.05 -0.79
C THR A 47 -1.33 -10.43 0.65
N SER A 48 -2.32 -10.53 1.55
CA SER A 48 -2.07 -10.91 2.94
C SER A 48 -1.52 -12.33 3.06
N LYS A 49 -2.13 -13.29 2.35
CA LYS A 49 -1.65 -14.69 2.36
C LYS A 49 -0.23 -14.82 1.82
N ARG A 50 0.08 -14.12 0.72
CA ARG A 50 1.39 -14.19 0.06
C ARG A 50 2.50 -13.61 0.94
N TYR A 51 2.30 -12.39 1.46
CA TYR A 51 3.37 -11.67 2.15
C TYR A 51 3.29 -11.75 3.69
N LYS A 52 2.22 -12.33 4.25
CA LYS A 52 1.97 -12.46 5.70
C LYS A 52 2.02 -11.10 6.42
N VAL A 53 1.36 -10.11 5.84
CA VAL A 53 1.22 -8.73 6.36
C VAL A 53 -0.26 -8.39 6.51
N ASN A 54 -0.54 -7.32 7.26
CA ASN A 54 -1.89 -6.78 7.32
C ASN A 54 -2.23 -6.15 5.96
N THR A 55 -3.49 -6.25 5.56
CA THR A 55 -3.94 -5.65 4.30
C THR A 55 -5.29 -4.98 4.48
N ILE A 56 -5.47 -3.90 3.74
CA ILE A 56 -6.73 -3.15 3.67
C ILE A 56 -7.17 -3.13 2.21
N ASP A 57 -8.47 -3.29 2.00
CA ASP A 57 -9.05 -3.07 0.68
C ASP A 57 -8.85 -1.60 0.31
N ARG A 58 -8.14 -1.36 -0.79
CA ARG A 58 -7.79 -0.01 -1.23
C ARG A 58 -8.99 0.86 -1.64
N TYR A 59 -10.19 0.28 -1.75
CA TYR A 59 -11.44 0.99 -1.98
C TYR A 59 -12.24 1.23 -0.70
N ASN A 60 -11.85 0.63 0.43
CA ASN A 60 -12.51 0.86 1.71
C ASN A 60 -12.00 2.15 2.37
N VAL A 61 -12.64 3.26 2.04
CA VAL A 61 -12.27 4.60 2.52
C VAL A 61 -12.25 4.67 4.05
N LEU A 62 -13.20 4.07 4.76
CA LEU A 62 -13.24 4.11 6.23
C LEU A 62 -12.02 3.40 6.85
N SER A 63 -11.66 2.22 6.34
CA SER A 63 -10.46 1.51 6.79
C SER A 63 -9.17 2.28 6.48
N ILE A 64 -9.10 2.91 5.31
CA ILE A 64 -7.96 3.75 4.90
C ILE A 64 -7.80 4.94 5.86
N LEU A 65 -8.90 5.66 6.16
CA LEU A 65 -8.87 6.78 7.09
C LEU A 65 -8.40 6.37 8.49
N ASN A 66 -8.86 5.24 9.00
CA ASN A 66 -8.42 4.71 10.29
C ASN A 66 -6.93 4.31 10.26
N ALA A 67 -6.47 3.73 9.16
CA ALA A 67 -5.07 3.35 8.99
C ALA A 67 -4.14 4.57 8.87
N LEU A 68 -4.55 5.61 8.16
CA LEU A 68 -3.81 6.86 8.05
C LEU A 68 -3.67 7.54 9.42
N LYS A 69 -4.76 7.68 10.17
CA LYS A 69 -4.76 8.25 11.54
C LYS A 69 -3.85 7.54 12.53
N SER A 70 -3.59 6.25 12.30
CA SER A 70 -2.80 5.42 13.19
C SER A 70 -1.41 5.11 12.64
N THR A 71 -1.08 5.50 11.42
CA THR A 71 0.22 5.20 10.83
C THR A 71 1.24 6.25 11.18
N ASP A 72 2.49 5.84 11.42
CA ASP A 72 3.61 6.76 11.64
C ASP A 72 4.33 7.10 10.33
N VAL A 73 4.25 6.22 9.32
CA VAL A 73 4.92 6.38 8.02
C VAL A 73 4.02 5.87 6.88
N LEU A 74 3.64 6.76 5.97
CA LEU A 74 3.02 6.40 4.69
C LEU A 74 4.12 6.21 3.63
N ILE A 75 4.17 5.03 3.02
CA ILE A 75 5.14 4.65 1.99
C ILE A 75 4.41 4.46 0.68
N PHE A 76 4.78 5.24 -0.33
CA PHE A 76 4.33 4.99 -1.69
C PHE A 76 5.27 4.00 -2.35
N GLY A 77 4.71 3.02 -3.03
CA GLY A 77 5.46 2.17 -3.95
C GLY A 77 6.18 3.00 -5.01
N GLY A 78 7.21 2.41 -5.60
CA GLY A 78 7.79 2.95 -6.83
C GLY A 78 6.82 2.89 -8.01
N GLY A 79 7.32 3.28 -9.19
CA GLY A 79 6.55 3.30 -10.42
C GLY A 79 5.80 4.63 -10.65
N SER A 80 4.78 4.57 -11.49
CA SER A 80 4.07 5.73 -12.02
C SER A 80 2.72 5.93 -11.32
N LEU A 81 2.74 6.15 -9.99
CA LEU A 81 1.52 6.31 -9.18
C LEU A 81 0.90 7.70 -9.34
N LEU A 82 1.72 8.74 -9.36
CA LEU A 82 1.31 10.15 -9.49
C LEU A 82 1.30 10.59 -10.95
N GLN A 83 0.36 10.02 -11.72
CA GLN A 83 0.15 10.32 -13.15
C GLN A 83 -1.32 10.11 -13.53
N ASP A 84 -1.68 10.60 -14.71
CA ASP A 84 -3.05 10.62 -15.22
C ASP A 84 -3.23 9.95 -16.59
N VAL A 85 -2.18 9.32 -17.14
CA VAL A 85 -2.20 8.55 -18.42
C VAL A 85 -3.20 7.40 -18.35
N THR A 86 -3.26 6.67 -17.23
CA THR A 86 -4.21 5.55 -17.07
C THR A 86 -5.59 6.03 -16.62
N SER A 87 -5.65 7.03 -15.74
CA SER A 87 -6.89 7.68 -15.31
C SER A 87 -6.63 8.89 -14.40
N LYS A 88 -7.43 9.95 -14.55
CA LYS A 88 -7.50 11.04 -13.57
C LYS A 88 -7.93 10.58 -12.17
N ARG A 89 -8.65 9.46 -12.05
CA ARG A 89 -9.05 8.92 -10.73
C ARG A 89 -7.85 8.45 -9.91
N SER A 90 -6.82 7.93 -10.56
CA SER A 90 -5.61 7.42 -9.90
C SER A 90 -4.86 8.55 -9.20
N ILE A 91 -4.61 9.65 -9.91
CA ILE A 91 -3.92 10.81 -9.32
C ILE A 91 -4.70 11.38 -8.12
N TYR A 92 -6.02 11.55 -8.23
CA TYR A 92 -6.82 12.04 -7.10
C TYR A 92 -6.81 11.08 -5.91
N TYR A 93 -6.82 9.78 -6.15
CA TYR A 93 -6.71 8.77 -5.09
C TYR A 93 -5.41 8.92 -4.29
N TYR A 94 -4.26 8.99 -4.96
CA TYR A 94 -2.98 9.12 -4.26
C TYR A 94 -2.80 10.49 -3.60
N LEU A 95 -3.26 11.57 -4.23
CA LEU A 95 -3.26 12.91 -3.61
C LEU A 95 -4.15 12.99 -2.37
N PHE A 96 -5.28 12.27 -2.36
CA PHE A 96 -6.13 12.16 -1.19
C PHE A 96 -5.41 11.46 -0.03
N LEU A 97 -4.63 10.41 -0.29
CA LEU A 97 -3.83 9.74 0.74
C LEU A 97 -2.73 10.64 1.30
N ILE A 98 -2.12 11.51 0.47
CA ILE A 98 -1.07 12.44 0.90
C ILE A 98 -1.64 13.58 1.76
N ARG A 99 -2.84 14.04 1.45
CA ARG A 99 -3.47 15.18 2.14
C ARG A 99 -3.85 14.85 3.59
N LEU A 100 -4.14 13.58 3.89
CA LEU A 100 -4.73 13.12 5.14
C LEU A 100 -3.70 12.51 6.09
#